data_AF-A0A4Y9ZLX1-F1
#
_entry.id   AF-A0A4Y9ZLX1-F1
#
_cell.length_a   1.000
_cell.length_b   1.000
_cell.length_c   1.000
_cell.angle_alpha   90.00
_cell.angle_beta   90.00
_cell.angle_gamma   90.00
#
_symmetry.space_group_name_H-M   'P 1'
#
loop_
_entity.id
_entity.type
_entity.pdbx_description
1 polymer ?
#
loop_
_entity_poly.entity_id
_entity_poly.type
_entity_poly.pdbx_seq_one_letter_code
_entity_poly.pdbx_strand_id
1 'polypeptide(L)'
;MSTDGKHAKKNARGSVTSGARVIVAGRYLVSYDQLAQIAEGEKSPLCRSDIIGVDKQDDRAAARLFLSAVIEYVSRTQPHELGLAIYLFIIGEIVDAQQSRTLKHETRIKMLWHGRFFLDTWRNYIIQHPYYSVNTHFITRELYDILSIFINAMLLLILVHRDFYPDVPLLPWLHSTEVCEHFFGCARKIQKDFTFVDRILMIPKLTTVMAGELRVGVQFIRRYRRDY
;
A
#
# COMPACT_ATOMS: atom_id res chain seq x y z
N MET A 1 -6.31 7.38 14.60
CA MET A 1 -6.80 6.97 13.27
C MET A 1 -5.61 6.40 12.51
N SER A 2 -5.56 5.09 12.28
CA SER A 2 -4.53 4.47 11.42
C SER A 2 -4.77 4.88 9.97
N THR A 3 -3.70 5.19 9.23
CA THR A 3 -3.78 5.46 7.78
C THR A 3 -4.06 4.15 7.02
N ASP A 4 -4.80 4.20 5.91
CA ASP A 4 -5.09 3.02 5.09
C ASP A 4 -3.84 2.53 4.34
N GLY A 5 -3.56 1.22 4.37
CA GLY A 5 -2.45 0.61 3.64
C GLY A 5 -2.55 0.78 2.12
N LYS A 6 -3.77 0.86 1.55
CA LYS A 6 -3.95 1.17 0.12
C LYS A 6 -3.52 2.60 -0.20
N HIS A 7 -3.88 3.54 0.67
CA HIS A 7 -3.47 4.93 0.56
C HIS A 7 -1.93 5.07 0.66
N ALA A 8 -1.29 4.30 1.54
CA ALA A 8 0.17 4.25 1.62
C ALA A 8 0.81 3.77 0.31
N LYS A 9 0.33 2.66 -0.29
CA LYS A 9 0.82 2.16 -1.60
C LYS A 9 0.63 3.20 -2.72
N LYS A 10 -0.51 3.90 -2.77
CA LYS A 10 -0.78 4.96 -3.74
C LYS A 10 0.23 6.11 -3.64
N ASN A 11 0.47 6.62 -2.43
CA ASN A 11 1.43 7.69 -2.20
C ASN A 11 2.86 7.25 -2.49
N ALA A 12 3.20 6.00 -2.16
CA ALA A 12 4.50 5.43 -2.48
C ALA A 12 4.75 5.40 -3.99
N ARG A 13 3.83 4.82 -4.76
CA ARG A 13 3.88 4.88 -6.22
C ARG A 13 4.03 6.32 -6.72
N GLY A 14 3.17 7.23 -6.24
CA GLY A 14 3.18 8.63 -6.64
C GLY A 14 4.49 9.36 -6.35
N SER A 15 5.18 9.01 -5.25
CA SER A 15 6.48 9.58 -4.88
C SER A 15 7.57 9.28 -5.91
N VAL A 16 7.51 8.12 -6.58
CA VAL A 16 8.47 7.74 -7.63
C VAL A 16 8.01 8.19 -9.01
N THR A 17 6.70 8.13 -9.29
CA THR A 17 6.17 8.39 -10.64
C THR A 17 5.90 9.87 -10.94
N SER A 18 6.08 10.79 -9.98
CA SER A 18 5.81 12.21 -10.22
C SER A 18 6.85 12.90 -11.11
N GLY A 19 7.98 12.25 -11.45
CA GLY A 19 9.08 12.82 -12.25
C GLY A 19 9.88 13.94 -11.58
N ALA A 20 9.34 14.54 -10.51
CA ALA A 20 9.96 15.64 -9.76
C ALA A 20 11.10 15.21 -8.81
N ARG A 21 11.35 13.90 -8.65
CA ARG A 21 12.30 13.35 -7.67
C ARG A 21 13.11 12.21 -8.27
N VAL A 22 14.35 12.10 -7.82
CA VAL A 22 15.20 10.94 -8.05
C VAL A 22 15.60 10.44 -6.68
N ILE A 23 14.98 9.35 -6.26
CA ILE A 23 15.13 8.82 -4.90
C ILE A 23 16.49 8.11 -4.82
N VAL A 24 17.30 8.43 -3.81
CA VAL A 24 18.62 7.81 -3.62
C VAL A 24 18.53 6.82 -2.48
N ALA A 25 18.93 5.57 -2.69
CA ALA A 25 19.00 4.54 -1.66
C ALA A 25 20.44 3.99 -1.57
N GLY A 26 21.25 4.56 -0.67
CA GLY A 26 22.67 4.25 -0.58
C GLY A 26 23.40 4.66 -1.86
N ARG A 27 23.97 3.70 -2.59
CA ARG A 27 24.61 3.90 -3.91
C ARG A 27 23.64 3.82 -5.09
N TYR A 28 22.40 3.43 -4.85
CA TYR A 28 21.43 3.16 -5.91
C TYR A 28 20.50 4.34 -6.13
N LEU A 29 19.98 4.44 -7.35
CA LEU A 29 18.94 5.40 -7.72
C LEU A 29 17.63 4.68 -7.96
N VAL A 30 16.54 5.34 -7.59
CA VAL A 30 15.16 4.93 -7.82
C VAL A 30 14.47 6.06 -8.57
N SER A 31 14.16 5.82 -9.85
CA SER A 31 13.61 6.84 -10.75
C SER A 31 12.35 6.35 -11.47
N TYR A 32 11.60 7.31 -12.00
CA TYR A 32 10.48 7.02 -12.90
C TYR A 32 10.91 6.20 -14.12
N ASP A 33 12.09 6.49 -14.67
CA ASP A 33 12.58 5.83 -15.88
C ASP A 33 12.77 4.32 -15.68
N GLN A 34 13.33 3.91 -14.53
CA GLN A 34 13.43 2.49 -14.18
C GLN A 34 12.06 1.81 -14.13
N LEU A 35 11.07 2.46 -13.51
CA LEU A 35 9.69 1.93 -13.46
C LEU A 35 9.06 1.84 -14.85
N ALA A 36 9.31 2.83 -15.73
CA ALA A 36 8.81 2.82 -17.10
C ALA A 36 9.43 1.66 -17.90
N GLN A 37 10.74 1.46 -17.80
CA GLN A 37 11.44 0.32 -18.42
C GLN A 37 10.90 -1.03 -17.93
N ILE A 38 10.63 -1.16 -16.63
CA ILE A 38 10.05 -2.38 -16.06
C ILE A 38 8.64 -2.61 -16.59
N ALA A 39 7.81 -1.56 -16.71
CA ALA A 39 6.44 -1.68 -17.20
C ALA A 39 6.36 -1.98 -18.71
N GLU A 40 7.37 -1.59 -19.50
CA GLU A 40 7.48 -1.89 -20.92
C GLU A 40 8.28 -3.19 -21.22
N GLY A 41 8.87 -3.80 -20.18
CA GLY A 41 9.70 -4.99 -20.31
C GLY A 41 8.92 -6.26 -20.70
N GLU A 42 9.60 -7.17 -21.40
CA GLU A 42 9.01 -8.44 -21.83
C GLU A 42 8.65 -9.32 -20.63
N LYS A 43 7.41 -9.85 -20.60
CA LYS A 43 6.89 -10.67 -19.49
C LYS A 43 6.88 -9.93 -18.15
N SER A 44 6.78 -8.60 -18.17
CA SER A 44 6.59 -7.82 -16.97
C SER A 44 5.26 -8.18 -16.28
N PRO A 45 5.24 -8.34 -14.95
CA PRO A 45 4.00 -8.45 -14.19
C PRO A 45 3.22 -7.13 -14.09
N LEU A 46 3.80 -6.01 -14.55
CA LEU A 46 3.16 -4.71 -14.63
C LEU A 46 2.55 -4.46 -16.00
N CYS A 47 1.44 -3.72 -16.02
CA CYS A 47 0.91 -3.15 -17.24
C CYS A 47 1.50 -1.77 -17.47
N ARG A 48 1.65 -1.36 -18.73
CA ARG A 48 2.11 -0.01 -19.09
C ARG A 48 1.30 1.10 -18.39
N SER A 49 -0.01 0.92 -18.30
CA SER A 49 -0.95 1.84 -17.64
C SER A 49 -0.74 1.97 -16.12
N ASP A 50 0.05 1.09 -15.51
CA ASP A 50 0.28 1.11 -14.06
C ASP A 50 1.25 2.21 -13.65
N ILE A 51 2.12 2.59 -14.58
CA ILE A 51 3.23 3.55 -14.42
C ILE A 51 3.12 4.73 -15.40
N ILE A 52 2.60 4.52 -16.61
CA ILE A 52 2.49 5.55 -17.67
C ILE A 52 1.02 5.95 -17.85
N GLY A 53 0.72 7.25 -17.81
CA GLY A 53 -0.65 7.74 -17.95
C GLY A 53 -1.56 7.34 -16.79
N VAL A 54 -0.99 7.28 -15.58
CA VAL A 54 -1.59 6.67 -14.40
C VAL A 54 -2.84 7.40 -13.93
N ASP A 55 -3.93 6.66 -13.77
CA ASP A 55 -5.03 7.07 -12.91
C ASP A 55 -4.57 7.06 -11.45
N LYS A 56 -4.43 8.25 -10.87
CA LYS A 56 -3.97 8.44 -9.48
C LYS A 56 -4.89 7.75 -8.46
N GLN A 57 -6.15 7.47 -8.83
CA GLN A 57 -7.11 6.78 -7.98
C GLN A 57 -7.10 5.24 -8.16
N ASP A 58 -6.36 4.70 -9.12
CA ASP A 58 -6.29 3.23 -9.31
C ASP A 58 -5.45 2.55 -8.21
N ASP A 59 -6.14 1.98 -7.23
CA ASP A 59 -5.56 1.13 -6.18
C ASP A 59 -4.94 -0.15 -6.73
N ARG A 60 -5.44 -0.68 -7.85
CA ARG A 60 -5.01 -1.98 -8.37
C ARG A 60 -3.61 -1.89 -8.96
N ALA A 61 -3.33 -0.82 -9.70
CA ALA A 61 -1.99 -0.58 -10.22
C ALA A 61 -0.97 -0.34 -9.09
N ALA A 62 -1.34 0.40 -8.05
CA ALA A 62 -0.50 0.52 -6.86
C ALA A 62 -0.29 -0.84 -6.17
N ALA A 63 -1.34 -1.65 -6.02
CA ALA A 63 -1.24 -2.98 -5.45
C ALA A 63 -0.33 -3.92 -6.27
N ARG A 64 -0.45 -3.90 -7.61
CA ARG A 64 0.42 -4.68 -8.52
C ARG A 64 1.88 -4.31 -8.35
N LEU A 65 2.21 -3.01 -8.29
CA LEU A 65 3.58 -2.52 -8.14
C LEU A 65 4.34 -3.12 -6.95
N PHE A 66 3.64 -3.31 -5.83
CA PHE A 66 4.25 -3.84 -4.60
C PHE A 66 4.06 -5.37 -4.46
N LEU A 67 3.73 -6.11 -5.52
CA LEU A 67 3.70 -7.57 -5.50
C LEU A 67 5.11 -8.16 -5.49
N SER A 68 5.26 -9.31 -4.84
CA SER A 68 6.50 -10.09 -4.86
C SER A 68 6.97 -10.44 -6.27
N ALA A 69 6.04 -10.71 -7.20
CA ALA A 69 6.35 -10.99 -8.60
C ALA A 69 7.08 -9.82 -9.30
N VAL A 70 6.74 -8.57 -8.94
CA VAL A 70 7.45 -7.39 -9.47
C VAL A 70 8.85 -7.34 -8.90
N ILE A 71 9.00 -7.53 -7.58
CA ILE A 71 10.32 -7.52 -6.92
C ILE A 71 11.23 -8.60 -7.52
N GLU A 72 10.70 -9.81 -7.76
CA GLU A 72 11.42 -10.90 -8.43
C GLU A 72 11.83 -10.51 -9.86
N TYR A 73 10.89 -9.95 -10.62
CA TYR A 73 11.15 -9.48 -11.98
C TYR A 73 12.25 -8.41 -12.03
N VAL A 74 12.18 -7.41 -11.15
CA VAL A 74 13.20 -6.35 -11.03
C VAL A 74 14.55 -6.93 -10.64
N SER A 75 14.57 -7.84 -9.66
CA SER A 75 15.82 -8.47 -9.21
C SER A 75 16.49 -9.30 -10.31
N ARG A 76 15.70 -9.90 -11.22
CA ARG A 76 16.22 -10.68 -12.36
C ARG A 76 16.68 -9.79 -13.52
N THR A 77 15.93 -8.74 -13.84
CA THR A 77 16.17 -7.90 -15.03
C THR A 77 17.17 -6.78 -14.78
N GLN A 78 17.25 -6.29 -13.54
CA GLN A 78 18.15 -5.21 -13.14
C GLN A 78 18.95 -5.61 -11.86
N PRO A 79 19.74 -6.70 -11.90
CA PRO A 79 20.41 -7.25 -10.72
C PRO A 79 21.44 -6.30 -10.08
N HIS A 80 21.93 -5.31 -10.84
CA HIS A 80 22.88 -4.30 -10.37
C HIS A 80 22.19 -3.06 -9.77
N GLU A 81 20.87 -2.91 -9.92
CA GLU A 81 20.10 -1.74 -9.46
C GLU A 81 19.14 -2.14 -8.32
N LEU A 82 19.71 -2.49 -7.16
CA LEU A 82 18.93 -3.01 -6.03
C LEU A 82 18.04 -1.96 -5.36
N GLY A 83 18.29 -0.66 -5.59
CA GLY A 83 17.56 0.42 -4.94
C GLY A 83 16.04 0.30 -5.10
N LEU A 84 15.58 -0.01 -6.32
CA LEU A 84 14.16 -0.13 -6.61
C LEU A 84 13.56 -1.38 -5.95
N ALA A 85 14.25 -2.52 -6.02
CA ALA A 85 13.79 -3.74 -5.37
C ALA A 85 13.67 -3.56 -3.84
N ILE A 86 14.66 -2.91 -3.21
CA ILE A 86 14.64 -2.58 -1.78
C ILE A 86 13.48 -1.65 -1.46
N TYR A 87 13.28 -0.59 -2.27
CA TYR A 87 12.18 0.34 -2.10
C TYR A 87 10.82 -0.36 -2.15
N LEU A 88 10.58 -1.17 -3.18
CA LEU A 88 9.34 -1.93 -3.34
C LEU A 88 9.13 -2.91 -2.19
N PHE A 89 10.20 -3.59 -1.76
CA PHE A 89 10.16 -4.52 -0.66
C PHE A 89 9.77 -3.85 0.67
N ILE A 90 10.47 -2.79 1.08
CA ILE A 90 10.21 -2.13 2.37
C ILE A 90 8.78 -1.58 2.45
N ILE A 91 8.32 -0.92 1.39
CA ILE A 91 6.95 -0.38 1.36
C ILE A 91 5.91 -1.51 1.34
N GLY A 92 6.14 -2.56 0.55
CA GLY A 92 5.29 -3.74 0.49
C GLY A 92 5.17 -4.42 1.86
N GLU A 93 6.31 -4.63 2.52
CA GLU A 93 6.41 -5.24 3.85
C GLU A 93 5.62 -4.45 4.90
N ILE A 94 5.79 -3.13 4.97
CA ILE A 94 5.04 -2.27 5.90
C ILE A 94 3.53 -2.45 5.71
N VAL A 95 3.04 -2.44 4.47
CA VAL A 95 1.60 -2.51 4.19
C VAL A 95 1.05 -3.93 4.39
N ASP A 96 1.82 -4.96 4.04
CA ASP A 96 1.43 -6.35 4.23
C ASP A 96 1.29 -6.72 5.71
N ALA A 97 2.02 -6.03 6.60
CA ALA A 97 1.84 -6.14 8.04
C ALA A 97 0.42 -5.78 8.51
N GLN A 98 -0.36 -4.99 7.74
CA GLN A 98 -1.79 -4.80 7.97
C GLN A 98 -2.64 -5.76 7.13
N GLN A 99 -2.37 -5.86 5.83
CA GLN A 99 -3.29 -6.49 4.88
C GLN A 99 -3.28 -8.02 4.90
N SER A 100 -2.15 -8.64 5.24
CA SER A 100 -2.04 -10.09 5.22
C SER A 100 -3.02 -10.72 6.22
N ARG A 101 -3.67 -11.83 5.83
CA ARG A 101 -4.62 -12.58 6.68
C ARG A 101 -3.97 -13.77 7.40
N THR A 102 -2.72 -14.06 7.10
CA THR A 102 -2.02 -15.27 7.57
C THR A 102 -0.85 -14.98 8.49
N LEU A 103 -0.33 -13.74 8.46
CA LEU A 103 0.83 -13.37 9.29
C LEU A 103 0.49 -13.33 10.79
N LYS A 104 1.39 -13.92 11.58
CA LYS A 104 1.38 -13.84 13.05
C LYS A 104 1.70 -12.42 13.52
N HIS A 105 1.22 -12.04 14.70
CA HIS A 105 1.48 -10.71 15.26
C HIS A 105 2.98 -10.42 15.46
N GLU A 106 3.76 -11.41 15.91
CA GLU A 106 5.22 -11.26 16.05
C GLU A 106 5.90 -10.90 14.73
N THR A 107 5.52 -11.58 13.64
CA THR A 107 6.07 -11.28 12.31
C THR A 107 5.69 -9.87 11.87
N ARG A 108 4.44 -9.44 12.10
CA ARG A 108 4.01 -8.06 11.81
C ARG A 108 4.84 -7.04 12.58
N ILE A 109 5.09 -7.27 13.87
CA ILE A 109 5.90 -6.37 14.70
C ILE A 109 7.32 -6.26 14.12
N LYS A 110 7.94 -7.39 13.75
CA LYS A 110 9.27 -7.40 13.11
C LYS A 110 9.30 -6.61 11.81
N MET A 111 8.31 -6.84 10.93
CA MET A 111 8.16 -6.14 9.66
C MET A 111 8.01 -4.62 9.84
N LEU A 112 7.18 -4.20 10.80
CA LEU A 112 6.94 -2.80 11.10
C LEU A 112 8.18 -2.10 11.66
N TRP A 113 8.90 -2.75 12.59
CA TRP A 113 10.16 -2.21 13.10
C TRP A 113 11.26 -2.17 12.04
N HIS A 114 11.34 -3.20 11.20
CA HIS A 114 12.28 -3.22 10.07
C HIS A 114 12.04 -2.03 9.15
N GLY A 115 10.79 -1.80 8.73
CA GLY A 115 10.40 -0.64 7.95
C GLY A 115 10.73 0.69 8.66
N ARG A 116 10.49 0.78 9.97
CA ARG A 116 10.80 1.99 10.76
C ARG A 116 12.29 2.31 10.77
N PHE A 117 13.11 1.33 11.15
CA PHE A 117 14.55 1.51 11.23
C PHE A 117 15.15 1.82 9.86
N PHE A 118 14.66 1.17 8.81
CA PHE A 118 15.08 1.47 7.44
C PHE A 118 14.76 2.92 7.07
N LEU A 119 13.51 3.37 7.25
CA LEU A 119 13.09 4.74 6.90
C LEU A 119 13.86 5.81 7.67
N ASP A 120 14.05 5.62 8.99
CA ASP A 120 14.76 6.58 9.84
C ASP A 120 16.26 6.65 9.47
N THR A 121 16.90 5.49 9.27
CA THR A 121 18.31 5.41 8.87
C THR A 121 18.51 6.01 7.48
N TRP A 122 17.61 5.70 6.56
CA TRP A 122 17.66 6.21 5.20
C TRP A 122 17.50 7.73 5.16
N ARG A 123 16.56 8.29 5.92
CA ARG A 123 16.38 9.74 6.04
C ARG A 123 17.63 10.41 6.61
N ASN A 124 18.21 9.83 7.65
CA ASN A 124 19.44 10.34 8.27
C ASN A 124 20.63 10.32 7.29
N TYR A 125 20.78 9.26 6.50
CA TYR A 125 21.79 9.19 5.44
C TYR A 125 21.67 10.35 4.44
N ILE A 126 20.44 10.67 3.99
CA ILE A 126 20.22 11.79 3.07
C ILE A 126 20.56 13.13 3.72
N ILE A 127 20.19 13.34 4.99
CA ILE A 127 20.46 14.58 5.72
C ILE A 127 21.96 14.82 5.92
N GLN A 128 22.73 13.75 6.18
CA GLN A 128 24.16 13.84 6.44
C GLN A 128 24.99 13.99 5.17
N HIS A 129 24.45 13.66 3.99
CA HIS A 129 25.21 13.69 2.75
C HIS A 129 25.31 15.13 2.21
N PRO A 130 26.52 15.67 1.94
CA PRO A 130 26.72 17.07 1.53
C PRO A 130 26.03 17.50 0.23
N TYR A 131 25.66 16.56 -0.65
CA TYR A 131 25.12 16.86 -1.98
C TYR A 131 23.65 16.49 -2.13
N TYR A 132 23.05 15.88 -1.10
CA TYR A 132 21.66 15.46 -1.18
C TYR A 132 20.74 16.43 -0.47
N SER A 133 19.48 16.38 -0.88
CA SER A 133 18.40 17.17 -0.29
C SER A 133 17.20 16.26 -0.12
N VAL A 134 16.58 16.32 1.07
CA VAL A 134 15.40 15.52 1.42
C VAL A 134 14.25 15.78 0.45
N ASN A 135 14.15 16.97 -0.13
CA ASN A 135 13.03 17.32 -1.02
C ASN A 135 13.09 16.63 -2.40
N THR A 136 14.30 16.29 -2.85
CA THR A 136 14.56 15.76 -4.19
C THR A 136 15.09 14.33 -4.22
N HIS A 137 15.88 13.95 -3.20
CA HIS A 137 16.61 12.68 -3.13
C HIS A 137 16.01 11.66 -2.15
N PHE A 138 14.95 12.02 -1.45
CA PHE A 138 14.21 11.14 -0.55
C PHE A 138 12.76 11.01 -1.01
N ILE A 139 12.02 10.10 -0.38
CA ILE A 139 10.57 10.04 -0.55
C ILE A 139 9.91 11.36 -0.13
N THR A 140 8.70 11.62 -0.63
CA THR A 140 8.00 12.85 -0.24
C THR A 140 7.79 12.91 1.27
N ARG A 141 7.74 14.13 1.82
CA ARG A 141 7.45 14.36 3.24
C ARG A 141 6.13 13.71 3.64
N GLU A 142 5.11 13.84 2.79
CA GLU A 142 3.78 13.27 3.02
C GLU A 142 3.85 11.75 3.11
N LEU A 143 4.59 11.08 2.22
CA LEU A 143 4.75 9.63 2.28
C LEU A 143 5.47 9.20 3.56
N TYR A 144 6.57 9.88 3.92
CA TYR A 144 7.32 9.56 5.13
C TYR A 144 6.45 9.70 6.40
N ASP A 145 5.66 10.77 6.49
CA ASP A 145 4.74 11.01 7.60
C ASP A 145 3.63 9.95 7.63
N ILE A 146 3.05 9.61 6.46
CA ILE A 146 2.06 8.52 6.32
C ILE A 146 2.63 7.19 6.83
N LEU A 147 3.80 6.78 6.37
CA LEU A 147 4.42 5.51 6.77
C LEU A 147 4.78 5.51 8.26
N SER A 148 5.28 6.63 8.78
CA SER A 148 5.60 6.78 10.20
C SER A 148 4.37 6.63 11.09
N ILE A 149 3.27 7.33 10.74
CA ILE A 149 2.00 7.25 11.46
C ILE A 149 1.42 5.84 11.35
N PHE A 150 1.45 5.25 10.15
CA PHE A 150 0.97 3.91 9.90
C PHE A 150 1.67 2.88 10.79
N ILE A 151 3.00 2.90 10.83
CA ILE A 151 3.80 1.97 11.63
C ILE A 151 3.46 2.12 13.12
N ASN A 152 3.48 3.35 13.63
CA ASN A 152 3.18 3.61 15.04
C ASN A 152 1.75 3.19 15.40
N ALA A 153 0.78 3.51 14.56
CA ALA A 153 -0.62 3.13 14.79
C ALA A 153 -0.81 1.61 14.80
N MET A 154 -0.13 0.88 13.91
CA MET A 154 -0.19 -0.59 13.86
C MET A 154 0.47 -1.24 15.08
N LEU A 155 1.64 -0.75 15.50
CA LEU A 155 2.31 -1.24 16.71
C LEU A 155 1.44 -0.98 17.95
N LEU A 156 0.91 0.24 18.09
CA LEU A 156 0.01 0.61 19.18
C LEU A 156 -1.27 -0.23 19.17
N LEU A 157 -1.86 -0.48 18.00
CA LEU A 157 -3.05 -1.33 17.87
C LEU A 157 -2.77 -2.75 18.40
N ILE A 158 -1.62 -3.33 18.06
CA ILE A 158 -1.24 -4.66 18.55
C ILE A 158 -1.04 -4.65 20.07
N LEU A 159 -0.36 -3.63 20.62
CA LEU A 159 -0.08 -3.52 22.05
C LEU A 159 -1.37 -3.30 22.87
N VAL A 160 -2.21 -2.35 22.46
CA VAL A 160 -3.50 -2.08 23.12
C VAL A 160 -4.41 -3.29 23.06
N HIS A 161 -4.46 -3.99 21.92
CA HIS A 161 -5.29 -5.18 21.81
C HIS A 161 -4.81 -6.32 22.73
N ARG A 162 -3.49 -6.51 22.85
CA ARG A 162 -2.91 -7.47 23.79
C ARG A 162 -3.28 -7.13 25.24
N ASP A 163 -3.19 -5.85 25.62
CA ASP A 163 -3.32 -5.42 27.01
C ASP A 163 -4.77 -5.35 27.48
N PHE A 164 -5.70 -4.93 26.60
CA PHE A 164 -7.10 -4.67 26.97
C PHE A 164 -8.10 -5.68 26.42
N TYR A 165 -7.74 -6.46 25.39
CA TYR A 165 -8.66 -7.40 24.72
C TYR A 165 -7.98 -8.75 24.41
N PRO A 166 -7.38 -9.44 25.40
CA PRO A 166 -6.62 -10.67 25.16
C PRO A 166 -7.46 -11.82 24.60
N ASP A 167 -8.76 -11.85 24.90
CA ASP A 167 -9.68 -12.93 24.49
C ASP A 167 -10.29 -12.72 23.11
N VAL A 168 -10.09 -11.55 22.49
CA VAL A 168 -10.61 -11.22 21.17
C VAL A 168 -9.47 -11.36 20.14
N PRO A 169 -9.67 -12.02 18.99
CA PRO A 169 -8.64 -12.07 17.97
C PRO A 169 -8.50 -10.70 17.27
N LEU A 170 -7.30 -10.14 17.26
CA LEU A 170 -7.00 -8.96 16.47
C LEU A 170 -6.90 -9.32 14.98
N LEU A 171 -7.70 -8.67 14.14
CA LEU A 171 -7.71 -8.85 12.68
C LEU A 171 -7.30 -7.54 11.99
N PRO A 172 -5.99 -7.25 11.82
CA PRO A 172 -5.53 -5.92 11.39
C PRO A 172 -6.09 -5.44 10.05
N TRP A 173 -6.39 -6.37 9.13
CA TRP A 173 -6.97 -6.05 7.83
C TRP A 173 -8.42 -5.51 7.91
N LEU A 174 -9.09 -5.64 9.05
CA LEU A 174 -10.41 -5.03 9.29
C LEU A 174 -10.33 -3.60 9.84
N HIS A 175 -9.14 -3.13 10.23
CA HIS A 175 -8.92 -1.78 10.74
C HIS A 175 -8.53 -0.78 9.64
N SER A 176 -9.08 -0.95 8.43
CA SER A 176 -8.92 -0.03 7.30
C SER A 176 -10.21 0.76 7.02
N THR A 177 -10.11 1.77 6.15
CA THR A 177 -11.27 2.54 5.68
C THR A 177 -11.95 1.91 4.46
N GLU A 178 -11.47 0.76 3.99
CA GLU A 178 -11.96 0.07 2.79
C GLU A 178 -13.47 -0.24 2.87
N VAL A 179 -13.98 -0.60 4.04
CA VAL A 179 -15.42 -0.85 4.24
C VAL A 179 -16.23 0.42 4.02
N CYS A 180 -15.71 1.58 4.44
CA CYS A 180 -16.34 2.88 4.21
C CYS A 180 -16.32 3.23 2.72
N GLU A 181 -15.21 3.02 2.02
CA GLU A 181 -15.12 3.23 0.57
C GLU A 181 -16.07 2.32 -0.19
N HIS A 182 -16.18 1.06 0.20
CA HIS A 182 -17.12 0.11 -0.37
C HIS A 182 -18.57 0.55 -0.14
N PHE A 183 -18.91 0.99 1.08
CA PHE A 183 -20.21 1.57 1.39
C PHE A 183 -20.54 2.75 0.47
N PHE A 184 -19.60 3.69 0.27
CA PHE A 184 -19.80 4.81 -0.65
C PHE A 184 -19.90 4.37 -2.11
N GLY A 185 -19.14 3.35 -2.52
CA GLY A 185 -19.24 2.74 -3.85
C GLY A 185 -20.63 2.15 -4.10
N CYS A 186 -21.17 1.38 -3.15
CA CYS A 186 -22.53 0.84 -3.22
C CYS A 186 -23.57 1.97 -3.24
N ALA A 187 -23.39 3.03 -2.45
CA ALA A 187 -24.28 4.19 -2.47
C ALA A 187 -24.35 4.83 -3.86
N ARG A 188 -23.19 5.02 -4.51
CA ARG A 188 -23.09 5.57 -5.87
C ARG A 188 -23.68 4.67 -6.96
N LYS A 189 -23.75 3.35 -6.74
CA LYS A 189 -24.46 2.42 -7.64
C LYS A 189 -25.98 2.62 -7.58
N ILE A 190 -26.52 3.01 -6.43
CA ILE A 190 -27.95 3.30 -6.27
C ILE A 190 -28.27 4.68 -6.85
N GLN A 191 -27.49 5.70 -6.44
CA GLN A 191 -27.62 7.07 -6.92
C GLN A 191 -26.25 7.71 -7.00
N LYS A 192 -25.84 8.15 -8.19
CA LYS A 192 -24.48 8.65 -8.44
C LYS A 192 -24.14 9.89 -7.60
N ASP A 193 -25.03 10.87 -7.60
CA ASP A 193 -24.93 12.12 -6.86
C ASP A 193 -26.11 12.20 -5.89
N PHE A 194 -25.84 12.01 -4.60
CA PHE A 194 -26.86 11.93 -3.55
C PHE A 194 -26.68 13.01 -2.49
N THR A 195 -27.81 13.56 -2.02
CA THR A 195 -27.82 14.48 -0.89
C THR A 195 -27.70 13.72 0.44
N PHE A 196 -27.52 14.45 1.54
CA PHE A 196 -27.50 13.82 2.86
C PHE A 196 -28.82 13.12 3.20
N VAL A 197 -29.96 13.70 2.79
CA VAL A 197 -31.29 13.11 2.99
C VAL A 197 -31.42 11.82 2.18
N ASP A 198 -31.02 11.84 0.90
CA ASP A 198 -31.02 10.63 0.07
C ASP A 198 -30.17 9.52 0.70
N ARG A 199 -29.01 9.87 1.27
CA ARG A 199 -28.14 8.90 1.96
C ARG A 199 -28.87 8.20 3.11
N ILE A 200 -29.58 8.95 3.96
CA ILE A 200 -30.34 8.37 5.09
C ILE A 200 -31.43 7.44 4.58
N LEU A 201 -32.19 7.88 3.57
CA LEU A 201 -33.28 7.11 2.99
C LEU A 201 -32.80 5.85 2.24
N MET A 202 -31.55 5.86 1.74
CA MET A 202 -30.95 4.73 1.04
C MET A 202 -30.37 3.64 1.95
N ILE A 203 -30.23 3.86 3.27
CA ILE A 203 -29.62 2.89 4.21
C ILE A 203 -30.22 1.46 4.10
N PRO A 204 -31.55 1.27 4.03
CA PRO A 204 -32.12 -0.07 3.89
C PRO A 204 -31.70 -0.75 2.58
N LYS A 205 -31.70 -0.01 1.46
CA LYS A 205 -31.28 -0.53 0.15
C LYS A 205 -29.79 -0.86 0.12
N LEU A 206 -28.96 0.01 0.72
CA LEU A 206 -27.53 -0.17 0.86
C LEU A 206 -27.18 -1.47 1.59
N THR A 207 -27.88 -1.75 2.68
CA THR A 207 -27.68 -2.97 3.48
C THR A 207 -27.89 -4.22 2.63
N THR A 208 -28.93 -4.24 1.79
CA THR A 208 -29.21 -5.36 0.86
C THR A 208 -28.13 -5.50 -0.22
N VAL A 209 -27.70 -4.39 -0.84
CA VAL A 209 -26.65 -4.40 -1.87
C VAL A 209 -25.33 -4.90 -1.30
N MET A 210 -24.92 -4.39 -0.14
CA MET A 210 -23.69 -4.82 0.54
C MET A 210 -23.75 -6.29 0.94
N ALA A 211 -24.89 -6.78 1.44
CA ALA A 211 -25.08 -8.20 1.76
C ALA A 211 -24.98 -9.09 0.51
N GLY A 212 -25.46 -8.63 -0.64
CA GLY A 212 -25.31 -9.30 -1.93
C GLY A 212 -23.85 -9.38 -2.39
N GLU A 213 -23.12 -8.27 -2.35
CA GLU A 213 -21.71 -8.22 -2.77
C GLU A 213 -20.78 -9.03 -1.86
N LEU A 214 -21.04 -9.07 -0.56
CA LEU A 214 -20.32 -9.94 0.39
C LEU A 214 -20.49 -11.42 0.05
N ARG A 215 -21.69 -11.86 -0.37
CA ARG A 215 -21.95 -13.25 -0.79
C ARG A 215 -21.21 -13.62 -2.07
N VAL A 216 -21.11 -12.68 -3.02
CA VAL A 216 -20.37 -12.87 -4.28
C VAL A 216 -18.85 -12.84 -4.05
N GLY A 217 -18.35 -11.97 -3.17
CA GLY A 217 -16.93 -11.89 -2.81
C GLY A 217 -16.38 -13.16 -2.15
N VAL A 218 -17.19 -13.83 -1.32
CA VAL A 218 -16.84 -15.14 -0.72
C VAL A 218 -16.76 -16.25 -1.78
N GLN A 219 -17.60 -16.20 -2.82
CA GLN A 219 -17.52 -17.14 -3.95
C GLN A 219 -16.30 -16.87 -4.86
N PHE A 220 -15.96 -15.60 -5.07
CA PHE A 220 -14.81 -15.20 -5.89
C PHE A 220 -13.47 -15.59 -5.24
N ILE A 221 -13.34 -15.40 -3.91
CA ILE A 221 -12.15 -15.81 -3.15
C ILE A 221 -12.00 -17.35 -3.10
N ARG A 222 -13.10 -18.10 -3.08
CA ARG A 222 -13.06 -19.58 -3.19
C ARG A 222 -12.60 -20.06 -4.57
N ARG A 223 -12.83 -19.28 -5.64
CA ARG A 223 -12.43 -19.63 -7.01
C ARG A 223 -10.93 -19.48 -7.25
N TYR A 224 -10.28 -18.50 -6.61
CA TYR A 224 -8.81 -18.29 -6.69
C TYR A 224 -7.98 -19.19 -5.76
N ARG A 225 -8.61 -20.04 -4.95
CA ARG A 225 -7.92 -20.98 -4.03
C ARG A 225 -7.84 -22.41 -4.59
N ARG A 226 -8.32 -22.65 -5.81
CA ARG A 226 -8.30 -23.97 -6.46
C ARG A 226 -7.19 -24.15 -7.49
N ASP A 227 -6.48 -23.07 -7.87
CA ASP A 227 -5.48 -23.11 -8.94
C ASP A 227 -4.05 -22.79 -8.44
N TYR A 228 -3.74 -23.15 -7.19
CA TYR A 228 -2.37 -23.35 -6.69
C TYR A 228 -2.32 -24.58 -5.78
#